data_AF-A0A961E794-F1
#
_entry.id   AF-A0A961E794-F1
#
_cell.length_a   1.000
_cell.length_b   1.000
_cell.length_c   1.000
_cell.angle_alpha   90.00
_cell.angle_beta   90.00
_cell.angle_gamma   90.00
#
_symmetry.space_group_name_H-M   'P 1'
#
loop_
_entity.id
_entity.type
_entity.pdbx_description
1 polymer ?
#
loop_
_entity_poly.entity_id
_entity_poly.type
_entity_poly.pdbx_seq_one_letter_code
_entity_poly.pdbx_strand_id
1 'polypeptide(L)'
;MLIKVDMPSGDVPTKNLGECAVLACATTRGMIAVIDDGDARAQARARNLRFVTTMHIVIEAYKRSRDTEEAEQLYEALLATDMRLPRVDSVIGWAYEVGLLPA
;
A
#
# COMPACT_ATOMS: atom_id res chain seq x y z
N MET A 1 -5.41 4.05 21.96
CA MET A 1 -6.79 3.63 21.63
C MET A 1 -6.68 2.33 20.84
N LEU A 2 -6.91 1.18 21.48
CA LEU A 2 -6.98 -0.13 20.84
C LEU A 2 -8.45 -0.39 20.52
N ILE A 3 -8.80 -0.50 19.24
CA ILE A 3 -10.13 -0.94 18.86
C ILE A 3 -10.14 -2.46 19.00
N LYS A 4 -10.72 -2.96 20.09
CA LYS A 4 -11.04 -4.38 20.27
C LYS A 4 -12.46 -4.59 19.75
N VAL A 5 -12.61 -5.41 18.72
CA VAL A 5 -13.91 -5.82 18.19
C VAL A 5 -14.18 -7.22 18.72
N ASP A 6 -15.10 -7.34 19.67
CA ASP A 6 -15.68 -8.65 20.02
C ASP A 6 -16.76 -8.99 18.99
N MET A 7 -16.55 -10.05 18.20
CA MET A 7 -17.54 -10.55 17.25
C MET A 7 -18.23 -11.82 17.77
N PRO A 8 -19.54 -11.97 17.53
CA PRO A 8 -20.31 -13.13 17.98
C PRO A 8 -19.87 -14.42 17.29
N SER A 9 -19.89 -15.51 18.07
CA SER A 9 -19.42 -16.86 17.76
C SER A 9 -20.31 -17.65 16.79
N GLY A 10 -20.43 -17.18 15.54
CA GLY A 10 -20.64 -18.05 14.38
C GLY A 10 -19.31 -18.21 13.65
N ASP A 11 -19.16 -19.20 12.76
CA ASP A 11 -18.01 -19.28 11.83
C ASP A 11 -18.03 -18.07 10.87
N VAL A 12 -17.71 -16.89 11.39
CA VAL A 12 -17.49 -15.67 10.62
C VAL A 12 -16.10 -15.83 10.04
N PRO A 13 -15.90 -15.65 8.72
CA PRO A 13 -14.57 -15.65 8.14
C PRO A 13 -13.75 -14.53 8.79
N THR A 14 -12.94 -14.88 9.79
CA THR A 14 -12.00 -13.95 10.46
C THR A 14 -10.80 -13.63 9.58
N LYS A 15 -10.72 -14.27 8.42
CA LYS A 15 -9.73 -14.00 7.38
C LYS A 15 -9.89 -12.57 6.87
N ASN A 16 -8.78 -11.85 6.80
CA ASN A 16 -8.64 -10.50 6.26
C ASN A 16 -9.36 -9.36 7.02
N LEU A 17 -9.63 -9.53 8.32
CA LEU A 17 -10.27 -8.48 9.13
C LEU A 17 -9.43 -7.19 9.19
N GLY A 18 -8.09 -7.29 9.15
CA GLY A 18 -7.19 -6.14 9.14
C GLY A 18 -7.38 -5.29 7.89
N GLU A 19 -7.40 -5.90 6.72
CA GLU A 19 -7.58 -5.25 5.42
C GLU A 19 -8.99 -4.65 5.31
N CYS A 20 -10.01 -5.37 5.79
CA CYS A 20 -11.36 -4.84 5.90
C CYS A 20 -11.42 -3.58 6.77
N ALA A 21 -10.72 -3.57 7.91
CA ALA A 21 -10.65 -2.40 8.78
C ALA A 21 -9.96 -1.22 8.11
N VAL A 22 -8.86 -1.44 7.37
CA VAL A 22 -8.17 -0.41 6.58
C VAL A 22 -9.10 0.20 5.54
N LEU A 23 -9.79 -0.63 4.75
CA LEU A 23 -10.72 -0.18 3.71
C LEU A 23 -11.92 0.57 4.29
N ALA A 24 -12.52 0.06 5.36
CA ALA A 24 -13.63 0.71 6.05
C ALA A 24 -13.21 2.07 6.63
N CYS A 25 -12.04 2.14 7.27
CA CYS A 25 -11.48 3.37 7.81
C CYS A 25 -11.22 4.42 6.71
N ALA A 26 -10.61 4.01 5.60
CA ALA A 26 -10.34 4.91 4.47
C ALA A 26 -11.65 5.47 3.88
N THR A 27 -12.64 4.61 3.70
CA THR A 27 -13.95 4.99 3.16
C THR A 27 -14.69 5.95 4.09
N THR A 28 -14.84 5.58 5.36
CA THR A 28 -15.63 6.34 6.34
C THR A 28 -15.04 7.71 6.67
N ARG A 29 -13.72 7.86 6.52
CA ARG A 29 -13.00 9.10 6.85
C ARG A 29 -12.51 9.87 5.61
N GLY A 30 -12.86 9.42 4.40
CA GLY A 30 -12.45 10.08 3.16
C GLY A 30 -10.94 10.06 2.89
N MET A 31 -10.20 9.11 3.48
CA MET A 31 -8.76 8.96 3.31
C MET A 31 -8.41 8.11 2.08
N ILE A 32 -7.12 8.00 1.76
CA ILE A 32 -6.58 7.08 0.76
C ILE A 32 -5.95 5.90 1.51
N ALA A 33 -6.33 4.68 1.17
CA ALA A 33 -5.73 3.49 1.76
C ALA A 33 -4.35 3.21 1.14
N VAL A 34 -3.41 2.71 1.95
CA VAL A 34 -2.14 2.14 1.46
C VAL A 34 -2.29 0.63 1.50
N ILE A 35 -2.22 -0.02 0.34
CA ILE A 35 -2.51 -1.46 0.20
C ILE A 35 -1.53 -2.09 -0.79
N ASP A 36 -0.78 -3.08 -0.31
CA ASP A 36 0.10 -3.90 -1.16
C ASP A 36 -0.48 -5.28 -1.46
N ASP A 37 -1.37 -5.79 -0.60
CA ASP A 37 -2.01 -7.09 -0.76
C ASP A 37 -2.87 -7.18 -2.04
N GLY A 38 -2.75 -8.31 -2.75
CA GLY A 38 -3.43 -8.52 -4.02
C GLY A 38 -4.95 -8.56 -3.89
N ASP A 39 -5.45 -9.35 -2.93
CA ASP A 39 -6.88 -9.54 -2.71
C ASP A 39 -7.52 -8.26 -2.19
N ALA A 40 -6.87 -7.57 -1.25
CA ALA A 40 -7.34 -6.29 -0.72
C ALA A 40 -7.42 -5.21 -1.82
N ARG A 41 -6.43 -5.12 -2.73
CA ARG A 41 -6.51 -4.22 -3.89
C ARG A 41 -7.64 -4.59 -4.84
N ALA A 42 -7.90 -5.88 -5.06
CA ALA A 42 -9.03 -6.32 -5.86
C ALA A 42 -10.37 -5.88 -5.22
N GLN A 43 -10.50 -6.04 -3.90
CA GLN A 43 -11.68 -5.59 -3.16
C GLN A 43 -11.84 -4.06 -3.18
N ALA A 44 -10.75 -3.29 -3.10
CA ALA A 44 -10.74 -1.84 -3.21
C ALA A 44 -11.22 -1.38 -4.60
N ARG A 45 -10.69 -1.99 -5.68
CA ARG A 45 -11.12 -1.71 -7.06
C ARG A 45 -12.60 -2.02 -7.27
N ALA A 46 -13.06 -3.19 -6.81
CA ALA A 46 -14.46 -3.60 -6.93
C ALA A 46 -15.45 -2.63 -6.24
N ARG A 47 -14.97 -1.86 -5.25
CA ARG A 47 -15.75 -0.88 -4.49
C ARG A 47 -15.44 0.58 -4.86
N ASN A 48 -14.65 0.81 -5.91
CA ASN A 48 -14.19 2.14 -6.32
C ASN A 48 -13.53 2.94 -5.19
N LEU A 49 -12.80 2.25 -4.30
CA LEU A 49 -12.06 2.88 -3.21
C LEU A 49 -10.71 3.38 -3.72
N ARG A 50 -10.33 4.60 -3.30
CA ARG A 50 -9.01 5.16 -3.60
C ARG A 50 -7.96 4.46 -2.75
N PHE A 51 -6.94 3.93 -3.41
CA PHE A 51 -5.77 3.35 -2.75
C PHE A 51 -4.49 3.63 -3.53
N VAL A 52 -3.36 3.54 -2.83
CA VAL A 52 -2.01 3.54 -3.39
C VAL A 52 -1.22 2.35 -2.84
N THR A 53 -0.07 2.05 -3.43
CA THR A 53 0.86 1.02 -2.90
C THR A 53 2.00 1.67 -2.13
N THR A 54 2.74 0.89 -1.36
CA THR A 54 3.95 1.38 -0.71
C THR A 54 4.97 1.90 -1.72
N MET A 55 5.14 1.21 -2.86
CA MET A 55 6.01 1.69 -3.95
C MET A 55 5.56 3.06 -4.50
N HIS A 56 4.25 3.37 -4.55
CA HIS A 56 3.82 4.72 -4.93
C HIS A 56 4.33 5.77 -3.96
N ILE A 57 4.35 5.47 -2.65
CA ILE A 57 4.83 6.41 -1.63
C ILE A 57 6.32 6.70 -1.83
N VAL A 58 7.12 5.68 -2.15
CA VAL A 58 8.55 5.86 -2.47
C VAL A 58 8.73 6.81 -3.66
N ILE A 59 7.93 6.63 -4.73
CA ILE A 59 8.00 7.51 -5.91
C ILE A 59 7.46 8.92 -5.62
N GLU A 60 6.45 9.07 -4.77
CA GLU A 60 5.98 10.38 -4.34
C GLU A 60 7.00 11.12 -3.46
N ALA A 61 7.80 10.39 -2.67
CA ALA A 61 8.94 10.97 -1.97
C ALA A 61 10.01 11.47 -2.95
N TYR A 62 10.39 10.63 -3.93
CA TYR A 62 11.30 11.02 -5.01
C TYR A 62 10.82 12.25 -5.78
N LYS A 63 9.53 12.34 -6.13
CA LYS A 63 9.00 13.52 -6.85
C LYS A 63 9.19 14.82 -6.09
N ARG A 64 9.27 14.76 -4.75
CA ARG A 64 9.47 15.92 -3.88
C ARG A 64 10.94 16.27 -3.70
N SER A 65 11.79 15.29 -3.41
CA SER A 65 13.22 15.54 -3.17
C SER A 65 14.04 15.64 -4.46
N ARG A 66 13.60 14.94 -5.52
CA ARG A 66 14.36 14.67 -6.76
C ARG A 66 15.69 13.95 -6.52
N ASP A 67 15.82 13.33 -5.35
CA ASP A 67 17.00 12.57 -4.95
C ASP A 67 16.77 11.08 -5.24
N THR A 68 17.54 10.56 -6.20
CA THR A 68 17.47 9.15 -6.59
C THR A 68 18.05 8.26 -5.51
N GLU A 69 19.14 8.68 -4.85
CA GLU A 69 19.80 7.89 -3.82
C GLU A 69 18.89 7.73 -2.60
N GLU A 70 18.22 8.81 -2.18
CA GLU A 70 17.23 8.77 -1.10
C GLU A 70 16.09 7.79 -1.40
N ALA A 71 15.60 7.76 -2.64
CA ALA A 71 14.52 6.87 -3.05
C ALA A 71 14.95 5.39 -3.03
N GLU A 72 16.16 5.08 -3.51
CA GLU A 72 16.72 3.72 -3.47
C GLU A 72 17.00 3.28 -2.03
N GLN A 73 17.54 4.16 -1.18
CA GLN A 73 17.76 3.88 0.24
C GLN A 73 16.44 3.60 0.98
N LEU A 74 15.38 4.37 0.69
CA LEU A 74 14.06 4.14 1.27
C LEU A 74 13.48 2.78 0.82
N TYR A 75 13.65 2.41 -0.44
CA TYR A 75 13.24 1.11 -0.96
C TYR A 75 13.97 -0.04 -0.28
N GLU A 76 15.30 0.05 -0.16
CA GLU A 76 16.11 -0.96 0.52
C GLU A 76 15.75 -1.06 2.01
N ALA A 77 15.49 0.05 2.67
CA ALA A 77 15.02 0.06 4.06
C ALA A 77 13.67 -0.67 4.21
N LEU A 78 12.76 -0.52 3.25
CA LEU A 78 11.49 -1.25 3.23
C LEU A 78 11.69 -2.73 2.90
N LEU A 79 12.60 -3.07 1.98
CA LEU A 79 12.97 -4.46 1.67
C LEU A 79 13.64 -5.20 2.83
N ALA A 80 14.33 -4.46 3.70
CA ALA A 80 14.93 -4.99 4.92
C ALA A 80 13.88 -5.33 5.99
N THR A 81 12.64 -4.89 5.81
CA THR A 81 11.50 -5.39 6.57
C THR A 81 10.96 -6.67 5.94
N ASP A 82 10.09 -7.40 6.65
CA ASP A 82 9.38 -8.55 6.07
C ASP A 82 8.27 -8.17 5.08
N MET A 83 8.25 -6.93 4.56
CA MET A 83 7.30 -6.49 3.53
C MET A 83 7.57 -7.17 2.19
N ARG A 84 6.49 -7.63 1.55
CA ARG A 84 6.54 -8.18 0.20
C ARG A 84 6.42 -7.07 -0.84
N LEU A 85 7.55 -6.54 -1.30
CA LEU A 85 7.63 -5.54 -2.38
C LEU A 85 8.10 -6.16 -3.71
N PRO A 86 7.83 -5.51 -4.86
CA PRO A 86 8.47 -5.86 -6.12
C PRO A 86 9.99 -5.85 -5.97
N ARG A 87 10.67 -6.85 -6.53
CA ARG A 87 12.14 -6.89 -6.62
C ARG A 87 12.53 -6.23 -7.95
N VAL A 88 13.22 -5.11 -7.87
CA VAL A 88 13.59 -4.28 -9.02
C VAL A 88 15.03 -3.85 -8.91
N ASP A 89 15.73 -3.70 -10.04
CA ASP A 89 17.13 -3.28 -10.06
C ASP A 89 17.30 -1.77 -9.84
N SER A 90 16.28 -0.99 -10.23
CA SER A 90 16.17 0.43 -9.90
C SER A 90 14.71 0.81 -9.69
N VAL A 91 14.44 1.48 -8.58
CA VAL A 91 13.12 2.00 -8.24
C VAL A 91 12.65 3.05 -9.24
N ILE A 92 13.57 3.92 -9.68
CA ILE A 92 13.26 4.97 -10.67
C ILE A 92 13.00 4.37 -12.04
N GLY A 93 13.85 3.43 -12.48
CA GLY A 93 13.64 2.70 -13.74
C GLY A 93 12.27 2.02 -13.77
N TRP A 94 11.97 1.24 -12.72
CA TRP A 94 10.67 0.60 -12.56
C TRP A 94 9.50 1.59 -12.58
N ALA A 95 9.66 2.77 -11.96
CA ALA A 95 8.61 3.77 -11.91
C ALA A 95 8.26 4.38 -13.28
N TYR A 96 9.24 4.52 -14.18
CA TYR A 96 8.96 4.87 -15.58
C TYR A 96 8.21 3.73 -16.29
N GLU A 97 8.66 2.48 -16.12
CA GLU A 97 8.04 1.30 -16.76
C GLU A 97 6.56 1.14 -16.39
N VAL A 98 6.21 1.38 -15.12
CA VAL A 98 4.83 1.26 -14.64
C VAL A 98 4.02 2.55 -14.73
N GLY A 99 4.58 3.61 -15.32
CA GLY A 99 3.89 4.88 -15.57
C GLY A 99 3.64 5.73 -14.32
N LEU A 100 4.41 5.56 -13.25
CA LEU A 100 4.38 6.41 -12.05
C LEU A 100 5.19 7.69 -12.22
N LEU A 101 6.16 7.67 -13.14
CA LEU A 101 6.87 8.83 -13.66
C LEU A 101 6.50 9.05 -15.13
N PRO A 102 6.48 10.32 -15.60
CA PRO A 102 6.19 10.63 -17.00
C PRO A 102 7.35 10.15 -17.90
N ALA A 103 7.05 9.51 -19.03
CA ALA A 103 8.04 9.08 -20.01
C ALA A 103 8.81 10.25 -20.65
#